data_AF-A0A7V2LC63-F1
#
_entry.id   AF-A0A7V2LC63-F1
#
_cell.length_a   1.000
_cell.length_b   1.000
_cell.length_c   1.000
_cell.angle_alpha   90.00
_cell.angle_beta   90.00
_cell.angle_gamma   90.00
#
_symmetry.space_group_name_H-M   'P 1'
#
loop_
_entity.id
_entity.type
_entity.pdbx_description
1 polymer ?
#
loop_
_entity_poly.entity_id
_entity_poly.type
_entity_poly.pdbx_seq_one_letter_code
_entity_poly.pdbx_strand_id
1 'polypeptide(L)'
;MAKVKIVDFPDQGVIVTIPIQRVYKNVYVEDKELKPKEEYPSKPGFNRIKMVINIAFFVIDEETKKKKYVKDLYPKATIRVYYDSYVKNKAQGKKKKLAWWDGNNWVDLGSRNTSSRSKKWEGYGEIETSGWPDPPVAWGT
;
A
#
# COMPACT_ATOMS: atom_id res chain seq x y z
N MET A 1 -3.19 -14.60 20.78
CA MET A 1 -2.71 -13.90 19.56
C MET A 1 -3.90 -13.62 18.66
N ALA A 2 -4.06 -12.40 18.16
CA ALA A 2 -5.08 -12.10 17.16
C ALA A 2 -4.74 -12.85 15.85
N LYS A 3 -5.73 -13.45 15.20
CA LYS A 3 -5.53 -14.04 13.87
C LYS A 3 -5.37 -12.91 12.86
N VAL A 4 -4.42 -13.06 11.94
CA VAL A 4 -4.18 -12.10 10.85
C VAL A 4 -4.16 -12.84 9.52
N LYS A 5 -4.62 -12.17 8.46
CA LYS A 5 -4.47 -12.59 7.06
C LYS A 5 -3.32 -11.79 6.46
N ILE A 6 -2.39 -12.48 5.81
CA ILE A 6 -1.27 -11.85 5.10
C ILE A 6 -1.49 -12.08 3.61
N VAL A 7 -1.43 -10.99 2.84
CA VAL A 7 -1.44 -11.02 1.37
C VAL A 7 -0.13 -10.42 0.89
N ASP A 8 0.59 -11.17 0.05
CA ASP A 8 1.90 -10.79 -0.47
C ASP A 8 1.81 -10.53 -1.98
N PHE A 9 2.37 -9.41 -2.40
CA PHE A 9 2.53 -8.97 -3.79
C PHE A 9 4.04 -8.86 -4.06
N PRO A 10 4.72 -9.99 -4.35
CA PRO A 10 6.17 -10.07 -4.31
C PRO A 10 6.86 -9.29 -5.44
N ASP A 11 6.18 -9.09 -6.57
CA ASP A 11 6.70 -8.35 -7.72
C ASP A 11 6.69 -6.83 -7.47
N GLN A 12 5.66 -6.38 -6.74
CA GLN A 12 5.48 -5.00 -6.30
C GLN A 12 6.25 -4.72 -5.01
N GLY A 13 6.66 -5.76 -4.28
CA GLY A 13 7.27 -5.65 -2.96
C GLY A 13 6.27 -5.11 -1.92
N VAL A 14 5.05 -5.63 -1.90
CA VAL A 14 4.01 -5.16 -0.97
C VAL A 14 3.47 -6.32 -0.13
N ILE A 15 3.42 -6.11 1.19
CA ILE A 15 2.81 -7.05 2.13
C ILE A 15 1.65 -6.34 2.83
N VAL A 16 0.45 -6.91 2.72
CA VAL A 16 -0.75 -6.42 3.39
C VAL A 16 -1.10 -7.38 4.52
N THR A 17 -1.16 -6.86 5.75
CA THR A 17 -1.54 -7.59 6.95
C THR A 17 -2.89 -7.08 7.43
N ILE A 18 -3.89 -7.97 7.47
CA ILE A 18 -5.27 -7.65 7.83
C ILE A 18 -5.63 -8.40 9.12
N PRO A 19 -6.07 -7.72 10.18
CA PRO A 19 -6.58 -8.40 11.36
C PRO A 19 -7.89 -9.14 11.04
N ILE A 20 -7.95 -10.44 11.32
CA ILE A 20 -9.15 -11.26 11.10
C ILE A 20 -10.06 -11.13 12.31
N GLN A 21 -11.21 -10.49 12.12
CA GLN A 21 -12.36 -10.52 13.04
C GLN A 21 -13.60 -11.10 12.33
N ARG A 22 -14.68 -11.37 13.07
CA ARG A 22 -15.91 -11.99 12.53
C ARG A 22 -16.42 -11.31 11.25
N VAL A 23 -16.35 -9.98 11.17
CA VAL A 23 -16.83 -9.18 10.02
C VAL A 23 -15.90 -9.28 8.80
N TYR A 24 -14.60 -9.54 9.02
CA TYR A 24 -13.57 -9.52 7.98
C TYR A 24 -13.01 -10.91 7.67
N LYS A 25 -13.74 -11.97 8.04
CA LYS A 25 -13.29 -13.36 7.88
C LYS A 25 -12.95 -13.71 6.42
N ASN A 26 -13.61 -13.02 5.48
CA ASN A 26 -13.45 -13.20 4.04
C ASN A 26 -13.01 -11.90 3.34
N VAL A 27 -12.10 -11.11 3.92
CA VAL A 27 -11.51 -9.97 3.18
C VAL A 27 -10.50 -10.47 2.16
N TYR A 28 -10.62 -10.00 0.93
CA TYR A 28 -9.69 -10.18 -0.17
C TYR A 28 -9.02 -8.84 -0.47
N VAL A 29 -7.78 -8.92 -0.94
CA VAL A 29 -7.04 -7.76 -1.46
C VAL A 29 -6.77 -8.06 -2.91
N GLU A 30 -7.10 -7.12 -3.78
CA GLU A 30 -6.81 -7.23 -5.21
C GLU A 30 -5.86 -6.10 -5.61
N ASP A 31 -4.88 -6.45 -6.44
CA ASP A 31 -4.10 -5.46 -7.17
C ASP A 31 -4.94 -4.96 -8.34
N LYS A 32 -5.09 -3.65 -8.41
CA LYS A 32 -5.78 -2.95 -9.48
C LYS A 32 -4.76 -2.34 -10.42
N GLU A 33 -5.17 -2.28 -11.68
CA GLU A 33 -4.35 -1.65 -12.70
C GLU A 33 -4.02 -0.20 -12.30
N LEU A 34 -2.71 0.07 -12.31
CA LEU A 34 -2.20 1.41 -12.16
C LEU A 34 -2.46 2.17 -13.44
N LYS A 35 -3.04 3.36 -13.32
CA LYS A 35 -3.15 4.26 -14.47
C LYS A 35 -1.75 4.69 -14.93
N PRO A 36 -1.59 5.13 -16.19
CA PRO A 36 -0.38 5.78 -16.65
C PRO A 36 0.09 6.86 -15.68
N LYS A 37 1.41 6.97 -15.48
CA LYS A 37 1.99 7.91 -14.49
C LYS A 37 1.56 9.36 -14.78
N GLU A 38 1.30 9.69 -16.04
CA GLU A 38 0.86 10.99 -16.53
C GLU A 38 -0.52 11.38 -16.00
N GLU A 39 -1.39 10.40 -15.71
CA GLU A 39 -2.73 10.63 -15.15
C GLU A 39 -2.71 10.98 -13.66
N TYR A 40 -1.56 10.81 -13.00
CA TYR A 40 -1.35 11.15 -11.61
C TYR A 40 -0.49 12.42 -11.54
N PRO A 41 -1.10 13.60 -11.29
CA PRO A 41 -0.41 14.86 -11.38
C PRO A 41 0.82 14.92 -10.47
N SER A 42 1.87 15.56 -10.98
CA SER A 42 2.99 15.97 -10.14
C SER A 42 2.52 17.13 -9.27
N LYS A 43 2.68 17.04 -7.95
CA LYS A 43 2.35 18.13 -7.02
C LYS A 43 3.57 18.59 -6.22
N PRO A 44 3.63 19.88 -5.84
CA PRO A 44 4.68 20.38 -4.95
C PRO A 44 4.73 19.57 -3.65
N GLY A 45 5.94 19.22 -3.20
CA GLY A 45 6.16 18.49 -1.94
C GLY A 45 6.43 16.99 -2.07
N PHE A 46 6.17 16.39 -3.24
CA PHE A 46 6.49 14.99 -3.51
C PHE A 46 6.91 14.78 -4.97
N ASN A 47 8.20 14.52 -5.20
CA ASN A 47 8.69 14.12 -6.52
C ASN A 47 8.66 12.59 -6.65
N ARG A 48 7.69 12.09 -7.41
CA ARG A 48 7.47 10.66 -7.60
C ARG A 48 8.61 10.00 -8.37
N ILE A 49 9.10 8.88 -7.84
CA ILE A 49 10.11 8.02 -8.47
C ILE A 49 9.48 6.78 -9.12
N LYS A 50 8.57 6.10 -8.40
CA LYS A 50 8.00 4.80 -8.81
C LYS A 50 6.59 4.63 -8.27
N MET A 51 5.62 4.35 -9.15
CA MET A 51 4.31 3.82 -8.74
C MET A 51 4.52 2.38 -8.29
N VAL A 52 3.90 1.99 -7.18
CA VAL A 52 4.13 0.69 -6.55
C VAL A 52 2.96 -0.24 -6.77
N ILE A 53 1.78 0.15 -6.29
CA ILE A 53 0.59 -0.69 -6.32
C ILE A 53 -0.67 0.17 -6.19
N ASN A 54 -1.79 -0.33 -6.66
CA ASN A 54 -3.12 0.17 -6.31
C ASN A 54 -3.94 -0.99 -5.75
N ILE A 55 -4.22 -1.02 -4.45
CA ILE A 55 -4.91 -2.16 -3.85
C ILE A 55 -6.33 -1.83 -3.43
N ALA A 56 -7.23 -2.79 -3.59
CA ALA A 56 -8.61 -2.67 -3.14
C ALA A 56 -8.98 -3.82 -2.19
N PHE A 57 -9.76 -3.49 -1.16
CA PHE A 57 -10.28 -4.47 -0.21
C PHE A 57 -11.72 -4.87 -0.58
N PHE A 58 -12.00 -6.16 -0.55
CA PHE A 58 -13.32 -6.70 -0.87
C PHE A 58 -13.75 -7.74 0.15
N VAL A 59 -15.05 -7.88 0.38
CA VAL A 59 -15.66 -9.05 1.04
C VAL A 59 -16.61 -9.74 0.08
N ILE A 60 -16.70 -11.06 0.15
CA ILE A 60 -17.75 -11.81 -0.56
C ILE A 60 -18.97 -11.84 0.33
N ASP A 61 -20.06 -11.28 -0.17
CA ASP A 61 -21.36 -11.37 0.47
C ASP A 61 -21.87 -12.81 0.40
N GLU A 62 -22.21 -13.42 1.54
CA GLU A 62 -22.50 -14.85 1.61
C GLU A 62 -23.82 -15.23 0.95
N GLU A 63 -24.80 -14.32 0.93
CA GLU A 63 -26.12 -14.54 0.34
C GLU A 63 -26.10 -14.35 -1.18
N THR A 64 -25.49 -13.27 -1.64
CA THR A 64 -25.48 -12.88 -3.06
C THR A 64 -24.27 -13.42 -3.82
N LYS A 65 -23.24 -13.92 -3.12
CA LYS A 65 -21.92 -14.32 -3.65
C LYS A 65 -21.20 -13.20 -4.43
N LYS A 66 -21.63 -11.94 -4.28
CA LYS A 66 -21.03 -10.79 -4.95
C LYS A 66 -19.91 -10.20 -4.11
N LYS A 67 -18.90 -9.64 -4.78
CA LYS A 67 -17.85 -8.83 -4.14
C LYS A 67 -18.43 -7.49 -3.73
N LYS A 68 -18.28 -7.13 -2.47
CA LYS A 68 -18.59 -5.79 -1.94
C LYS A 68 -17.29 -5.10 -1.57
N TYR A 69 -17.15 -3.86 -2.05
CA TYR A 69 -15.98 -3.04 -1.74
C TYR A 69 -15.97 -2.63 -0.28
N VAL A 70 -14.81 -2.71 0.36
CA VAL A 70 -14.61 -2.38 1.77
C VAL A 70 -13.76 -1.13 1.86
N LYS A 71 -14.38 -0.05 2.37
CA LYS A 71 -13.68 1.19 2.69
C LYS A 71 -13.17 1.19 4.11
N ASP A 72 -13.99 0.71 5.04
CA ASP A 72 -13.69 0.75 6.47
C ASP A 72 -13.08 -0.57 6.94
N LEU A 73 -11.91 -0.48 7.56
CA LEU A 73 -11.10 -1.58 8.07
C LEU A 73 -10.98 -1.44 9.59
N TYR A 74 -11.79 -2.19 10.33
CA TYR A 74 -11.69 -2.21 11.79
C TYR A 74 -11.53 -3.64 12.32
N PRO A 75 -10.37 -4.01 12.92
CA PRO A 75 -9.24 -3.15 13.27
C PRO A 75 -8.41 -2.73 12.05
N LYS A 76 -7.48 -1.79 12.28
CA LYS A 76 -6.62 -1.23 11.22
C LYS A 76 -5.85 -2.33 10.49
N ALA A 77 -5.79 -2.22 9.16
CA ALA A 77 -4.86 -3.00 8.35
C ALA A 77 -3.49 -2.33 8.32
N THR A 78 -2.45 -3.13 8.17
CA THR A 78 -1.07 -2.67 7.97
C THR A 78 -0.61 -3.02 6.56
N ILE A 79 -0.19 -2.03 5.79
CA ILE A 79 0.35 -2.21 4.44
C ILE A 79 1.82 -1.83 4.50
N ARG A 80 2.70 -2.78 4.19
CA ARG A 80 4.14 -2.58 4.08
C ARG A 80 4.52 -2.56 2.63
N VAL A 81 5.20 -1.50 2.23
CA VAL A 81 5.70 -1.33 0.87
C VAL A 81 7.21 -1.30 0.93
N TYR A 82 7.88 -2.27 0.34
CA TYR A 82 9.32 -2.37 0.30
C TYR A 82 9.89 -1.49 -0.84
N TYR A 83 11.14 -1.08 -0.71
CA TYR A 83 11.86 -0.41 -1.80
C TYR A 83 13.12 -1.17 -2.20
N ASP A 84 13.41 -1.09 -3.50
CA ASP A 84 14.58 -1.69 -4.16
C ASP A 84 15.73 -0.68 -4.31
N SER A 85 16.84 -1.17 -4.89
CA SER A 85 18.00 -0.37 -5.24
C SER A 85 17.71 0.72 -6.28
N TYR A 86 16.72 0.54 -7.16
CA TYR A 86 16.31 1.57 -8.12
C TYR A 86 15.77 2.80 -7.40
N VAL A 87 14.81 2.61 -6.48
CA VAL A 87 14.27 3.71 -5.65
C VAL A 87 15.37 4.33 -4.80
N LYS A 88 16.32 3.53 -4.28
CA LYS A 88 17.49 4.04 -3.57
C LYS A 88 18.37 4.95 -4.41
N ASN A 89 18.78 4.49 -5.58
CA ASN A 89 19.68 5.23 -6.45
C ASN A 89 19.05 6.53 -6.93
N LYS A 90 17.75 6.54 -7.27
CA LYS A 90 17.04 7.75 -7.68
C LYS A 90 16.82 8.76 -6.54
N ALA A 91 16.82 8.31 -5.29
CA ALA A 91 16.66 9.17 -4.12
C ALA A 91 18.00 9.60 -3.50
N GLN A 92 19.15 9.36 -4.15
CA GLN A 92 20.47 9.64 -3.56
C GLN A 92 20.58 11.10 -3.07
N GLY A 93 20.92 11.27 -1.78
CA GLY A 93 21.00 12.58 -1.12
C GLY A 93 19.65 13.20 -0.69
N LYS A 94 18.51 12.54 -0.96
CA LYS A 94 17.17 12.98 -0.56
C LYS A 94 16.50 11.96 0.35
N LYS A 95 15.60 12.43 1.22
CA LYS A 95 14.80 11.55 2.08
C LYS A 95 13.71 10.89 1.24
N LYS A 96 13.69 9.56 1.20
CA LYS A 96 12.61 8.78 0.57
C LYS A 96 11.32 8.97 1.35
N LYS A 97 10.21 9.07 0.63
CA LYS A 97 8.87 9.17 1.18
C LYS A 97 7.97 8.17 0.47
N LEU A 98 7.14 7.49 1.25
CA LEU A 98 6.02 6.71 0.73
C LEU A 98 4.81 7.64 0.75
N ALA A 99 4.07 7.72 -0.35
CA ALA A 99 2.85 8.51 -0.39
C ALA A 99 1.74 7.76 -1.14
N TRP A 100 0.50 8.05 -0.78
CA TRP A 100 -0.67 7.64 -1.56
C TRP A 100 -1.30 8.84 -2.26
N TRP A 101 -2.10 8.60 -3.30
CA TRP A 101 -2.84 9.66 -3.99
C TRP A 101 -4.28 9.75 -3.49
N ASP A 102 -4.67 10.86 -2.85
CA ASP A 102 -6.04 11.03 -2.31
C ASP A 102 -7.09 11.50 -3.34
N GLY A 103 -6.70 11.60 -4.62
CA GLY A 103 -7.49 12.20 -5.69
C GLY A 103 -7.06 13.62 -6.03
N ASN A 104 -6.48 14.33 -5.06
CA ASN A 104 -5.99 15.69 -5.20
C ASN A 104 -4.50 15.82 -4.89
N ASN A 105 -3.97 15.19 -3.85
CA ASN A 105 -2.60 15.35 -3.37
C ASN A 105 -1.92 14.01 -3.09
N TRP A 106 -0.59 14.03 -3.19
CA TRP A 106 0.25 12.99 -2.63
C TRP A 106 0.37 13.23 -1.13
N VAL A 107 -0.26 12.37 -0.33
CA VAL A 107 -0.16 12.44 1.13
C VAL A 107 1.00 11.58 1.58
N ASP A 108 2.00 12.21 2.19
CA ASP A 108 3.17 11.52 2.75
C ASP A 108 2.74 10.65 3.94
N LEU A 109 3.13 9.38 3.88
CA LEU A 109 2.86 8.37 4.91
C LEU A 109 4.09 8.14 5.79
N GLY A 110 5.19 8.83 5.48
CA GLY A 110 6.49 8.64 6.10
C GLY A 110 7.17 7.35 5.68
N SER A 111 8.44 7.22 6.03
CA SER A 111 9.21 5.99 5.87
C SER A 111 9.69 5.53 7.25
N ARG A 112 9.29 4.32 7.69
CA ARG A 112 9.89 3.68 8.86
C ARG A 112 11.12 2.90 8.39
N ASN A 113 12.31 3.42 8.66
CA ASN A 113 13.53 2.64 8.47
C ASN A 113 13.53 1.49 9.48
N THR A 114 13.39 0.27 9.00
CA THR A 114 13.77 -0.91 9.77
C THR A 114 14.68 -1.78 8.92
N SER A 115 15.59 -2.48 9.58
CA SER A 115 16.47 -3.46 8.96
C SER A 115 15.62 -4.56 8.31
N SER A 116 15.54 -4.52 6.98
CA SER A 116 14.86 -5.52 6.17
C SER A 116 15.29 -6.94 6.54
N ARG A 117 14.32 -7.84 6.76
CA ARG A 117 14.56 -9.30 6.92
C ARG A 117 14.82 -10.01 5.59
N SER A 118 14.70 -9.34 4.45
CA SER A 118 14.90 -9.96 3.13
C SER A 118 16.16 -9.42 2.46
N LYS A 119 16.99 -10.30 1.91
CA LYS A 119 18.19 -9.91 1.14
C LYS A 119 17.87 -9.12 -0.14
N LYS A 120 16.60 -9.11 -0.60
CA LYS A 120 16.15 -8.47 -1.85
C LYS A 120 15.77 -6.99 -1.67
N TRP A 121 15.31 -6.61 -0.48
CA TRP A 121 14.78 -5.28 -0.20
C TRP A 121 15.65 -4.54 0.81
N GLU A 122 15.82 -3.24 0.61
CA GLU A 122 16.73 -2.44 1.45
C GLU A 122 16.00 -1.74 2.62
N GLY A 123 14.68 -1.66 2.55
CA GLY A 123 13.80 -1.14 3.60
C GLY A 123 12.35 -1.11 3.16
N TYR A 124 11.47 -0.55 3.99
CA TYR A 124 10.04 -0.39 3.67
C TYR A 124 9.44 0.89 4.24
N GLY A 125 8.28 1.28 3.72
CA GLY A 125 7.34 2.20 4.34
C GLY A 125 6.13 1.42 4.83
N GLU A 126 5.47 1.91 5.87
CA GLU A 126 4.35 1.22 6.52
C GLU A 126 3.18 2.17 6.64
N ILE A 127 2.00 1.68 6.29
CA ILE A 127 0.74 2.40 6.34
C ILE A 127 -0.18 1.63 7.28
N GLU A 128 -0.60 2.27 8.38
CA GLU A 128 -1.63 1.73 9.25
C GLU A 128 -2.92 2.50 8.99
N THR A 129 -3.95 1.80 8.53
CA THR A 129 -5.18 2.47 8.11
C THR A 129 -6.44 1.75 8.59
N SER A 130 -7.41 2.54 9.03
CA SER A 130 -8.80 2.10 9.27
C SER A 130 -9.72 2.41 8.08
N GLY A 131 -9.21 3.07 7.05
CA GLY A 131 -9.98 3.51 5.89
C GLY A 131 -9.13 3.46 4.63
N TRP A 132 -9.53 2.68 3.63
CA TRP A 132 -8.78 2.54 2.39
C TRP A 132 -9.65 2.92 1.19
N PRO A 133 -9.47 4.13 0.61
CA PRO A 133 -10.23 4.56 -0.55
C PRO A 133 -9.70 3.97 -1.88
N ASP A 134 -8.84 2.95 -1.83
CA ASP A 134 -8.10 2.41 -2.99
C ASP A 134 -7.24 3.49 -3.69
N PRO A 135 -6.39 4.21 -2.93
CA PRO A 135 -5.48 5.14 -3.53
C PRO A 135 -4.23 4.38 -4.03
N PRO A 136 -3.70 4.76 -5.20
CA PRO A 136 -2.43 4.22 -5.65
C PRO A 136 -1.30 4.75 -4.77
N VAL A 137 -0.32 3.89 -4.54
CA VAL A 137 0.84 4.14 -3.67
C VAL A 137 2.10 4.31 -4.50
N ALA A 138 2.95 5.26 -4.11
CA ALA A 138 4.19 5.56 -4.79
C ALA A 138 5.35 5.87 -3.85
N TRP A 139 6.57 5.60 -4.31
CA TRP A 139 7.80 6.08 -3.73
C TRP A 139 8.23 7.41 -4.38
N GLY A 140 8.76 8.34 -3.58
CA GLY A 140 9.25 9.64 -4.04
C GLY A 140 10.19 10.32 -3.04
N THR A 141 10.46 11.61 -3.26
CA THR A 141 11.31 12.48 -2.41
C THR A 141 10.64 13.82 -2.15
#